data_AF-A0AA43T5H6-F1
#
_entry.id   AF-A0AA43T5H6-F1
#
_cell.length_a   1.000
_cell.length_b   1.000
_cell.length_c   1.000
_cell.angle_alpha   90.00
_cell.angle_beta   90.00
_cell.angle_gamma   90.00
#
_symmetry.space_group_name_H-M   'P 1'
#
loop_
_entity.id
_entity.type
_entity.pdbx_description
1 polymer ?
#
loop_
_entity_poly.entity_id
_entity_poly.type
_entity_poly.pdbx_seq_one_letter_code
_entity_poly.pdbx_strand_id
1 'polypeptide(L)'
;MNWHLHPKADILLPTWNNPTVTVNSDGTRTYYHASDSTLNPFSEMCGGSLTDAVCVVRFRELGSIDAGEFKLRDGTEDGIWAFKQSRDFINPYFRLRKALTPIALAIYTPEDWERLQSMGVTFFNGDTMPLA
;
A
#
# COMPACT_ATOMS: atom_id res chain seq x y z
N MET A 1 4.18 21.52 -1.20
CA MET A 1 3.13 20.50 -1.39
C MET A 1 3.34 19.49 -0.27
N ASN A 2 2.39 19.35 0.66
CA ASN A 2 2.50 18.34 1.72
C ASN A 2 2.08 17.00 1.09
N TRP A 3 3.01 16.05 1.01
CA TRP A 3 2.88 14.82 0.21
C TRP A 3 2.17 13.67 0.94
N HIS A 4 1.50 13.94 2.06
CA HIS A 4 0.87 12.92 2.88
C HIS A 4 -0.54 12.58 2.38
N LEU A 5 -0.63 11.80 1.29
CA LEU A 5 -1.92 11.26 0.86
C LEU A 5 -2.20 9.96 1.63
N HIS A 6 -3.26 9.99 2.44
CA HIS A 6 -3.73 8.85 3.24
C HIS A 6 -5.14 8.44 2.81
N PRO A 7 -5.34 7.88 1.59
CA PRO A 7 -6.66 7.40 1.27
C PRO A 7 -7.00 6.21 2.16
N LYS A 8 -8.25 6.19 2.63
CA LYS A 8 -8.80 4.96 3.17
C LYS A 8 -8.77 3.91 2.07
N ALA A 9 -8.36 2.70 2.40
CA ALA A 9 -8.41 1.54 1.51
C ALA A 9 -9.85 1.11 1.13
N ASP A 10 -10.87 1.92 1.50
CA ASP A 10 -12.26 1.80 1.08
C ASP A 10 -12.50 2.32 -0.37
N ILE A 11 -11.43 2.70 -1.08
CA ILE A 11 -11.50 2.91 -2.53
C ILE A 11 -11.40 1.55 -3.22
N LEU A 12 -12.22 1.31 -4.25
CA LEU A 12 -12.01 0.18 -5.15
C LEU A 12 -10.65 0.37 -5.81
N LEU A 13 -9.70 -0.48 -5.43
CA LEU A 13 -8.34 -0.35 -5.93
C LEU A 13 -8.30 -0.79 -7.40
N PRO A 14 -7.54 -0.10 -8.27
CA PRO A 14 -7.31 -0.59 -9.62
C PRO A 14 -6.57 -1.92 -9.55
N THR A 15 -7.22 -2.97 -10.01
CA THR A 15 -6.67 -4.33 -9.97
C THR A 15 -6.17 -4.74 -11.33
N TRP A 16 -5.05 -5.45 -11.36
CA TRP A 16 -4.55 -6.09 -12.56
C TRP A 16 -5.02 -7.54 -12.60
N ASN A 17 -5.52 -7.96 -13.77
CA ASN A 17 -6.08 -9.30 -13.98
C ASN A 17 -7.26 -9.66 -13.05
N ASN A 18 -8.14 -8.69 -12.76
CA ASN A 18 -9.49 -8.87 -12.21
C ASN A 18 -9.63 -9.94 -11.09
N PRO A 19 -9.01 -9.75 -9.92
CA PRO A 19 -9.22 -10.61 -8.76
C PRO A 19 -10.68 -10.60 -8.30
N THR A 20 -11.06 -11.62 -7.54
CA THR A 20 -12.35 -11.61 -6.85
C THR A 20 -12.28 -10.66 -5.65
N VAL A 21 -13.32 -9.87 -5.42
CA VAL A 21 -13.38 -8.88 -4.33
C VAL A 21 -14.55 -9.20 -3.41
N THR A 22 -14.31 -9.24 -2.10
CA THR A 22 -15.36 -9.30 -1.08
C THR A 22 -15.36 -8.03 -0.26
N VAL A 23 -16.54 -7.46 -0.05
CA VAL A 23 -16.74 -6.35 0.91
C VAL A 23 -17.04 -6.94 2.28
N ASN A 24 -16.21 -6.64 3.26
CA ASN A 24 -16.34 -7.12 4.64
C ASN A 24 -17.37 -6.28 5.41
N SER A 25 -17.81 -6.77 6.58
CA SER A 25 -18.76 -6.07 7.45
C SER A 25 -18.23 -4.75 8.01
N ASP A 26 -16.91 -4.60 8.11
CA ASP A 26 -16.24 -3.36 8.52
C ASP A 26 -16.00 -2.37 7.36
N GLY A 27 -16.55 -2.66 6.17
CA GLY A 27 -16.44 -1.83 4.96
C GLY A 27 -15.14 -2.03 4.17
N THR A 28 -14.15 -2.75 4.71
CA THR A 28 -12.91 -3.04 3.98
C THR A 28 -13.15 -4.01 2.82
N ARG A 29 -12.27 -3.99 1.82
CA ARG A 29 -12.30 -4.94 0.69
C ARG A 29 -11.16 -5.94 0.80
N THR A 30 -11.50 -7.22 0.69
CA THR A 30 -10.52 -8.31 0.57
C THR A 30 -10.44 -8.76 -0.89
N TYR A 31 -9.22 -8.80 -1.41
CA TYR A 31 -8.90 -9.19 -2.78
C TYR A 31 -8.37 -10.62 -2.78
N TYR A 32 -8.90 -11.46 -3.66
CA TYR A 32 -8.60 -12.89 -3.75
C TYR A 32 -8.14 -13.29 -5.15
N HIS A 33 -7.39 -14.38 -5.21
CA HIS A 33 -6.94 -15.00 -6.45
C HIS A 33 -8.09 -15.66 -7.19
N ALA A 34 -8.44 -15.15 -8.39
CA ALA A 34 -9.32 -15.86 -9.32
C ALA A 34 -8.51 -16.70 -10.33
N SER A 35 -7.35 -16.17 -10.73
CA SER A 35 -6.24 -16.76 -11.51
C SER A 35 -5.01 -15.83 -11.30
N ASP A 36 -3.87 -15.95 -12.00
CA ASP A 36 -2.64 -15.13 -11.80
C ASP A 36 -2.90 -13.60 -11.75
N SER A 37 -3.34 -13.12 -10.59
CA SER A 37 -3.89 -11.80 -10.35
C SER A 37 -2.94 -10.97 -9.51
N THR A 38 -2.92 -9.67 -9.81
CA THR A 38 -2.07 -8.71 -9.11
C THR A 38 -2.89 -7.52 -8.61
N LEU A 39 -2.51 -7.00 -7.45
CA LEU A 39 -3.12 -5.84 -6.83
C LEU A 39 -2.10 -4.70 -6.84
N ASN A 40 -2.47 -3.51 -7.31
CA ASN A 40 -1.68 -2.30 -7.11
C ASN A 40 -2.52 -1.29 -6.31
N PRO A 41 -2.31 -1.21 -4.99
CA PRO A 41 -3.14 -0.37 -4.14
C PRO A 41 -2.83 1.13 -4.28
N PHE A 42 -1.77 1.52 -5.01
CA PHE A 42 -1.38 2.91 -5.21
C PHE A 42 -1.71 3.44 -6.61
N SER A 43 -2.25 2.59 -7.48
CA SER A 43 -2.66 2.98 -8.82
C SER A 43 -3.73 4.08 -8.74
N GLU A 44 -3.58 5.11 -9.59
CA GLU A 44 -4.50 6.28 -9.68
C GLU A 44 -4.62 7.15 -8.41
N MET A 45 -3.92 6.83 -7.31
CA MET A 45 -3.94 7.65 -6.09
C MET A 45 -3.33 9.03 -6.29
N CYS A 46 -2.46 9.18 -7.28
CA CYS A 46 -1.85 10.45 -7.61
C CYS A 46 -2.06 10.68 -9.10
N GLY A 47 -2.83 11.70 -9.47
CA GLY A 47 -3.21 12.03 -10.85
C GLY A 47 -2.06 12.49 -11.75
N GLY A 48 -0.88 11.88 -11.65
CA GLY A 48 0.34 12.18 -12.39
C GLY A 48 1.46 11.16 -12.10
N SER A 49 2.63 11.34 -12.70
CA SER A 49 3.81 10.51 -12.41
C SER A 49 4.43 10.92 -11.06
N LEU A 50 4.37 10.05 -10.05
CA LEU A 50 5.35 10.14 -8.95
C LEU A 50 6.55 9.28 -9.29
N THR A 51 7.69 9.94 -9.31
CA THR A 51 9.01 9.33 -9.29
C THR A 51 9.64 9.60 -7.92
N ASP A 52 10.45 8.65 -7.44
CA ASP A 52 11.19 8.76 -6.18
C ASP A 52 10.29 8.95 -4.94
N ALA A 53 9.33 8.06 -4.77
CA ALA A 53 8.43 8.03 -3.61
C ALA A 53 8.62 6.76 -2.78
N VAL A 54 8.13 6.78 -1.54
CA VAL A 54 8.01 5.60 -0.69
C VAL A 54 6.54 5.26 -0.52
N CYS A 55 6.12 4.12 -1.07
CA CYS A 55 4.76 3.61 -0.97
C CYS A 55 4.67 2.66 0.23
N VAL A 56 3.72 2.89 1.13
CA VAL A 56 3.56 2.11 2.35
C VAL A 56 2.13 1.62 2.46
N VAL A 57 1.98 0.30 2.61
CA VAL A 57 0.68 -0.36 2.75
C VAL A 57 0.66 -1.19 4.01
N ARG A 58 -0.46 -1.16 4.71
CA ARG A 58 -0.77 -2.11 5.78
C ARG A 58 -1.81 -3.09 5.27
N PHE A 59 -1.46 -4.38 5.27
CA PHE A 59 -2.41 -5.47 5.08
C PHE A 59 -2.91 -5.98 6.44
N ARG A 60 -4.15 -6.46 6.47
CA ARG A 60 -4.68 -7.19 7.63
C ARG A 60 -3.95 -8.52 7.83
N GLU A 61 -3.63 -9.19 6.72
CA GLU A 61 -3.00 -10.51 6.70
C GLU A 61 -1.49 -10.40 6.88
N LEU A 62 -0.94 -11.29 7.69
CA LEU A 62 0.49 -11.42 7.95
C LEU A 62 1.15 -12.46 7.04
N GLY A 63 2.47 -12.55 7.10
CA GLY A 63 3.27 -13.48 6.34
C GLY A 63 3.75 -12.91 5.01
N SER A 64 4.67 -13.62 4.36
CA SER A 64 5.30 -13.18 3.11
C SER A 64 4.27 -12.83 2.03
N ILE A 65 4.59 -11.78 1.27
CA ILE A 65 3.87 -11.36 0.07
C ILE A 65 4.85 -11.31 -1.10
N ASP A 66 4.37 -11.74 -2.26
CA ASP A 66 5.13 -11.68 -3.50
C ASP A 66 4.85 -10.32 -4.15
N ALA A 67 5.84 -9.43 -4.11
CA ALA A 67 5.76 -8.06 -4.60
C ALA A 67 6.87 -7.78 -5.62
N GLY A 68 6.55 -7.04 -6.67
CA GLY A 68 7.42 -6.84 -7.84
C GLY A 68 8.64 -5.91 -7.67
N GLU A 69 8.93 -5.40 -6.46
CA GLU A 69 9.89 -4.29 -6.28
C GLU A 69 10.80 -4.37 -5.04
N PHE A 70 11.77 -3.42 -4.99
CA PHE A 70 12.70 -3.23 -3.87
C PHE A 70 11.95 -2.87 -2.58
N LYS A 71 11.90 -3.85 -1.68
CA LYS A 71 11.38 -3.70 -0.32
C LYS A 71 12.32 -2.81 0.51
N LEU A 72 11.79 -1.70 1.02
CA LEU A 72 12.43 -0.90 2.07
C LEU A 72 12.11 -1.44 3.47
N ARG A 73 10.94 -2.05 3.63
CA ARG A 73 10.50 -2.71 4.87
C ARG A 73 9.78 -4.01 4.55
N ASP A 74 10.10 -5.05 5.31
CA ASP A 74 9.39 -6.32 5.28
C ASP A 74 8.29 -6.33 6.35
N GLY A 75 7.06 -6.53 5.92
CA GLY A 75 5.87 -6.53 6.78
C GLY A 75 5.38 -7.93 7.14
N THR A 76 6.23 -8.96 7.01
CA THR A 76 5.85 -10.35 7.30
C THR A 76 5.27 -10.52 8.70
N GLU A 77 5.79 -9.79 9.70
CA GLU A 77 5.39 -9.92 11.10
C GLU A 77 4.27 -8.98 11.53
N ASP A 78 4.18 -7.79 10.94
CA ASP A 78 3.27 -6.71 11.40
C ASP A 78 2.27 -6.22 10.34
N GLY A 79 2.36 -6.76 9.13
CA GLY A 79 1.52 -6.42 7.98
C GLY A 79 1.90 -5.10 7.30
N ILE A 80 2.97 -4.42 7.72
CA ILE A 80 3.38 -3.10 7.20
C ILE A 80 4.53 -3.25 6.22
N TRP A 81 4.26 -2.95 4.96
CA TRP A 81 5.22 -3.06 3.88
C TRP A 81 5.54 -1.69 3.29
N ALA A 82 6.81 -1.42 3.05
CA ALA A 82 7.28 -0.19 2.41
C ALA A 82 8.13 -0.51 1.19
N PHE A 83 7.92 0.23 0.10
CA PHE A 83 8.56 0.01 -1.19
C PHE A 83 9.09 1.32 -1.75
N LYS A 84 10.28 1.28 -2.36
CA LYS A 84 10.81 2.44 -3.09
C LYS A 84 10.24 2.43 -4.50
N GLN A 85 9.41 3.41 -4.80
CA GLN A 85 8.82 3.62 -6.12
C GLN A 85 9.80 4.39 -7.00
N SER A 86 10.37 3.70 -7.99
CA SER A 86 11.48 4.24 -8.82
C SER A 86 11.08 4.64 -10.24
N ARG A 87 9.98 4.11 -10.78
CA ARG A 87 9.43 4.43 -12.11
C ARG A 87 7.92 4.24 -12.11
N ASP A 88 7.18 5.19 -12.70
CA ASP A 88 5.73 5.22 -13.01
C ASP A 88 4.89 4.11 -12.36
N PHE A 89 3.86 4.45 -11.55
CA PHE A 89 2.99 3.61 -10.67
C PHE A 89 2.48 2.24 -11.21
N ILE A 90 3.36 1.43 -11.74
CA ILE A 90 3.27 0.02 -12.00
C ILE A 90 3.49 -0.71 -10.67
N ASN A 91 4.20 -0.09 -9.73
CA ASN A 91 4.62 -0.71 -8.49
C ASN A 91 4.32 0.14 -7.23
N PRO A 92 4.32 -0.50 -6.05
CA PRO A 92 4.34 -1.95 -5.85
C PRO A 92 3.05 -2.61 -6.35
N TYR A 93 3.18 -3.69 -7.14
CA TYR A 93 2.09 -4.65 -7.34
C TYR A 93 2.34 -5.91 -6.51
N PHE A 94 1.25 -6.49 -6.03
CA PHE A 94 1.23 -7.66 -5.18
C PHE A 94 0.60 -8.82 -5.94
N ARG A 95 1.34 -9.90 -6.15
CA ARG A 95 0.75 -11.15 -6.65
C ARG A 95 -0.11 -11.77 -5.57
N LEU A 96 -1.38 -11.94 -5.85
CA LEU A 96 -2.36 -12.47 -4.92
C LEU A 96 -2.23 -13.98 -4.81
N ARG A 97 -1.19 -14.49 -4.14
CA ARG A 97 -1.08 -15.93 -3.81
C ARG A 97 -1.97 -16.34 -2.63
N LYS A 98 -2.50 -15.35 -1.92
CA LYS A 98 -3.43 -15.46 -0.80
C LYS A 98 -4.36 -14.25 -0.82
N ALA A 99 -5.43 -14.32 -0.03
CA ALA A 99 -6.30 -13.17 0.20
C ALA A 99 -5.52 -12.01 0.84
N LEU A 100 -5.72 -10.80 0.35
CA LEU A 100 -5.14 -9.58 0.93
C LEU A 100 -6.22 -8.54 1.16
N THR A 101 -6.23 -7.95 2.34
CA THR A 101 -7.08 -6.83 2.74
C THR A 101 -6.16 -5.64 3.08
N PRO A 102 -5.97 -4.70 2.14
CA PRO A 102 -5.35 -3.43 2.46
C PRO A 102 -6.26 -2.67 3.44
N ILE A 103 -5.69 -2.23 4.56
CA ILE A 103 -6.44 -1.47 5.58
C ILE A 103 -5.95 -0.04 5.72
N ALA A 104 -4.75 0.27 5.22
CA ALA A 104 -4.26 1.64 5.14
C ALA A 104 -3.16 1.78 4.09
N LEU A 105 -3.06 2.97 3.51
CA LEU A 105 -2.13 3.35 2.46
C LEU A 105 -1.50 4.71 2.78
N ALA A 106 -0.22 4.87 2.48
CA ALA A 106 0.49 6.13 2.58
C ALA A 106 1.56 6.23 1.49
N ILE A 107 1.80 7.45 1.03
CA ILE A 107 2.91 7.78 0.14
C ILE A 107 3.74 8.85 0.84
N TYR A 108 5.06 8.70 0.84
CA TYR A 108 6.01 9.64 1.42
C TYR A 108 7.07 10.05 0.42
N THR A 109 7.69 11.20 0.65
CA THR A 109 9.02 11.45 0.10
C THR A 109 10.05 10.53 0.81
N PRO A 110 11.20 10.22 0.18
CA PRO A 110 12.25 9.46 0.85
C PRO A 110 12.74 10.13 2.13
N GLU A 111 12.89 11.46 2.13
CA GLU A 111 13.30 12.25 3.31
C GLU A 111 12.29 12.13 4.46
N ASP A 112 10.99 12.28 4.15
CA ASP A 112 9.95 12.10 5.16
C ASP A 112 10.02 10.69 5.73
N TRP A 113 10.07 9.66 4.86
CA TRP A 113 10.15 8.27 5.30
C TRP A 113 11.34 8.02 6.24
N GLU A 114 12.53 8.50 5.90
CA GLU A 114 13.73 8.38 6.74
C GLU A 114 13.56 9.06 8.10
N ARG A 115 12.98 10.27 8.12
CA ARG A 115 12.68 10.98 9.35
C ARG A 115 11.70 10.19 10.22
N LEU A 116 10.69 9.57 9.62
CA LEU A 116 9.71 8.75 10.33
C LEU A 116 10.34 7.50 10.94
N GLN A 117 11.20 6.81 10.19
CA GLN A 117 11.94 5.66 10.71
C GLN A 117 12.85 6.07 11.88
N SER A 118 13.49 7.24 11.82
CA SER A 118 14.34 7.75 12.90
C SER A 118 13.59 8.00 14.22
N MET A 119 12.28 8.27 14.13
CA MET A 119 11.40 8.47 15.28
C MET A 119 10.78 7.17 15.81
N GLY A 120 11.10 6.01 15.20
CA GLY A 120 10.48 4.73 15.53
C GLY A 120 9.02 4.61 15.06
N VAL A 121 8.58 5.48 14.15
CA VAL A 121 7.21 5.44 13.60
C VAL A 121 7.21 4.62 12.33
N THR A 122 6.56 3.46 12.37
CA THR A 122 6.61 2.46 11.29
C THR A 122 5.52 2.64 10.24
N PHE A 123 4.39 3.25 10.62
CA PHE A 123 3.25 3.47 9.72
C PHE A 123 2.39 4.62 10.25
N PHE A 124 2.12 5.62 9.41
CA PHE A 124 1.17 6.66 9.78
C PHE A 124 -0.23 6.20 9.43
N ASN A 125 -1.07 6.02 10.44
CA ASN A 125 -2.49 5.89 10.21
C ASN A 125 -3.06 7.31 9.98
N GLY A 126 -3.54 7.60 8.78
CA GLY A 126 -4.11 8.92 8.43
C GLY A 126 -5.24 9.37 9.36
N ASP A 127 -5.92 8.44 10.04
CA ASP A 127 -6.95 8.74 11.04
C ASP A 127 -6.41 9.40 12.34
N THR A 128 -5.08 9.39 12.57
CA THR A 128 -4.46 9.91 13.81
C THR A 128 -3.74 11.24 13.64
N MET A 129 -3.68 11.81 12.43
CA MET A 129 -3.10 13.14 12.24
C MET A 129 -4.15 14.24 12.44
N PRO A 130 -3.83 15.31 13.21
CA PRO A 130 -4.54 16.57 13.06
C PRO A 130 -4.37 17.02 11.62
N LEU A 131 -5.49 17.35 10.95
CA LEU A 131 -5.44 18.04 9.67
C LEU A 131 -4.57 19.30 9.85
N ALA A 132 -3.49 19.40 9.08
CA ALA A 132 -2.65 20.60 9.03
C ALA A 132 -3.37 21.72 8.25
#